data_AF-A0A6G2XA31-F1
#
_entry.id   AF-A0A6G2XA31-F1
#
_cell.length_a   1.000
_cell.length_b   1.000
_cell.length_c   1.000
_cell.angle_alpha   90.00
_cell.angle_beta   90.00
_cell.angle_gamma   90.00
#
_symmetry.space_group_name_H-M   'P 1'
#
loop_
_entity.id
_entity.type
_entity.pdbx_description
1 polymer ?
#
loop_
_entity_poly.entity_id
_entity_poly.type
_entity_poly.pdbx_seq_one_letter_code
_entity_poly.pdbx_strand_id
1 'polypeptide(L)' 'MKSKWKPGDRVRVRATVTDGSAGLTGTIEAVNYAQLEAATSVLLDRADGALGDWGAFFLDDELEAE' A
#
# COMPACT_ATOMS: atom_id res chain seq x y z
N MET A 1 8.57 13.55 3.59
CA MET A 1 8.19 13.76 2.17
C MET A 1 6.70 13.46 2.03
N LYS A 2 5.92 14.22 1.21
CA LYS A 2 4.49 13.88 1.01
C LYS A 2 4.39 12.64 0.13
N SER A 3 3.53 11.69 0.48
CA SER A 3 3.28 10.52 -0.37
C SER A 3 2.85 10.95 -1.78
N LYS A 4 3.30 10.22 -2.81
CA LYS A 4 2.91 10.41 -4.21
C LYS A 4 1.52 9.84 -4.51
N TRP A 5 1.01 8.98 -3.64
CA TRP A 5 -0.29 8.33 -3.78
C TRP A 5 -1.42 9.13 -3.16
N LYS A 6 -2.66 8.81 -3.52
CA LYS A 6 -3.87 9.42 -2.98
C LYS A 6 -4.93 8.35 -2.67
N PRO A 7 -5.81 8.59 -1.69
CA PRO A 7 -6.99 7.75 -1.50
C PRO A 7 -7.77 7.56 -2.81
N GLY A 8 -8.08 6.31 -3.15
CA GLY A 8 -8.73 5.91 -4.40
C GLY A 8 -7.78 5.43 -5.50
N ASP A 9 -6.47 5.68 -5.38
CA ASP A 9 -5.50 5.17 -6.36
C ASP A 9 -5.41 3.64 -6.28
N ARG A 10 -5.47 2.97 -7.44
CA ARG A 10 -5.18 1.54 -7.54
C ARG A 10 -3.69 1.33 -7.70
N VAL A 11 -3.14 0.48 -6.86
CA VAL A 11 -1.71 0.19 -6.80
C VAL A 11 -1.46 -1.31 -6.71
N ARG A 12 -0.25 -1.70 -7.09
CA ARG A 12 0.30 -3.03 -6.89
C ARG A 12 1.53 -2.94 -6.01
N VAL A 13 1.71 -3.90 -5.11
CA VAL A 13 2.95 -4.10 -4.37
C VAL A 13 4.00 -4.67 -5.31
N ARG A 14 5.16 -4.02 -5.38
CA ARG A 14 6.25 -4.40 -6.28
C ARG A 14 6.75 -5.80 -5.96
N ALA A 15 7.22 -6.50 -7.00
CA ALA A 15 7.82 -7.83 -6.88
C ALA A 15 9.12 -7.87 -6.04
N THR A 16 9.71 -6.70 -5.75
CA THR A 16 10.92 -6.57 -4.91
C THR A 16 10.64 -6.67 -3.41
N VAL A 17 9.38 -6.61 -2.99
CA VAL A 17 8.99 -6.73 -1.58
C VAL A 17 9.05 -8.20 -1.16
N THR A 18 9.76 -8.51 -0.08
CA THR A 18 10.10 -9.91 0.30
C THR A 18 9.26 -10.47 1.46
N ASP A 19 8.25 -9.74 1.92
CA ASP A 19 7.40 -10.13 3.05
C ASP A 19 6.22 -11.05 2.67
N GLY A 20 6.12 -11.42 1.38
CA GLY A 20 5.04 -12.23 0.83
C GLY A 20 3.86 -11.44 0.26
N SER A 21 3.88 -10.11 0.33
CA SER A 21 2.87 -9.23 -0.27
C SER A 21 3.16 -8.85 -1.73
N ALA A 22 4.31 -9.26 -2.27
CA ALA A 22 4.69 -9.00 -3.66
C ALA A 22 3.59 -9.41 -4.65
N GLY A 23 3.18 -8.47 -5.50
CA GLY A 23 2.15 -8.67 -6.52
C GLY A 23 0.72 -8.48 -6.02
N LEU A 24 0.49 -8.25 -4.73
CA LEU A 24 -0.84 -7.89 -4.23
C LEU A 24 -1.28 -6.56 -4.82
N THR A 25 -2.53 -6.50 -5.24
CA THR A 25 -3.17 -5.28 -5.73
C THR A 25 -4.16 -4.77 -4.71
N GLY A 26 -4.29 -3.46 -4.59
CA GLY A 26 -5.30 -2.86 -3.74
C GLY A 26 -5.52 -1.40 -4.04
N THR A 27 -6.44 -0.81 -3.30
CA THR A 27 -6.75 0.61 -3.39
C THR A 27 -6.15 1.31 -2.18
N ILE A 28 -5.50 2.45 -2.42
CA ILE A 28 -5.06 3.32 -1.35
C ILE A 28 -6.29 3.91 -0.67
N GLU A 29 -6.39 3.74 0.65
CA GLU A 29 -7.55 4.26 1.41
C GLU A 29 -7.17 5.52 2.20
N ALA A 30 -5.91 5.63 2.60
CA ALA A 30 -5.38 6.77 3.32
C ALA A 30 -3.87 6.91 3.10
N VAL A 31 -3.38 8.13 3.24
CA VAL A 31 -1.96 8.50 3.10
C VAL A 31 -1.50 9.31 4.31
N ASN A 32 -0.21 9.21 4.64
CA ASN A 32 0.45 9.95 5.73
C ASN A 32 0.01 9.55 7.16
N TYR A 33 0.00 8.26 7.49
CA TYR A 33 -0.02 7.85 8.90
C TYR A 33 1.32 8.21 9.56
N ALA A 34 1.34 9.26 10.37
CA ALA A 34 2.50 9.96 10.91
C ALA A 34 3.41 9.14 11.87
N GLN A 35 3.90 7.95 11.49
CA GLN A 35 4.89 7.21 12.27
C GLN A 35 6.32 7.31 11.72
N LEU A 36 6.52 7.59 10.43
CA LEU A 36 7.85 7.81 9.82
C LEU A 36 7.76 8.94 8.79
N GLU A 37 8.76 9.82 8.73
CA GLU A 37 8.82 10.95 7.78
C GLU A 37 8.87 10.53 6.29
N ALA A 38 8.95 9.23 6.03
CA ALA A 38 8.96 8.59 4.72
C ALA A 38 7.81 7.58 4.63
N ALA A 39 6.67 8.02 4.08
CA ALA A 39 5.55 7.24 3.54
C ALA A 39 4.78 6.27 4.47
N THR A 40 3.46 6.33 4.34
CA THR A 40 2.56 5.27 4.83
C THR A 40 1.27 5.37 4.05
N SER A 41 1.23 4.68 2.92
CA SER A 41 0.00 4.47 2.16
C SER A 41 -0.61 3.16 2.65
N VAL A 42 -1.90 3.19 3.01
CA VAL A 42 -2.62 2.00 3.47
C VAL A 42 -3.26 1.31 2.28
N LEU A 43 -2.92 0.04 2.10
CA LEU A 43 -3.52 -0.83 1.10
C LEU A 43 -4.48 -1.76 1.82
N LEU A 44 -5.78 -1.58 1.60
CA LEU A 44 -6.80 -2.55 2.01
C LEU A 44 -7.03 -3.50 0.83
N ASP A 45 -6.63 -4.76 0.99
CA ASP A 45 -7.13 -5.83 0.15
C ASP A 45 -8.60 -6.07 0.54
N ARG A 46 -9.53 -5.53 -0.26
CA ARG A 46 -10.96 -5.83 -0.14
C ARG A 46 -11.40 -6.98 -1.04
N ALA A 47 -10.51 -7.52 -1.87
CA ALA A 47 -10.91 -8.45 -2.92
C ALA A 47 -10.80 -9.92 -2.49
N ASP A 48 -9.74 -10.32 -1.77
CA ASP A 48 -9.46 -11.75 -1.56
C ASP A 48 -9.15 -12.16 -0.10
N GLY A 49 -9.27 -11.24 0.86
CA GLY A 49 -9.12 -11.55 2.29
C GLY A 49 -7.71 -11.99 2.68
N ALA A 50 -6.71 -11.80 1.83
CA ALA A 50 -5.32 -12.19 2.08
C ALA A 50 -4.64 -11.27 3.12
N LEU A 51 -5.08 -10.02 3.24
CA LEU A 51 -4.62 -9.08 4.27
C LEU A 51 -5.57 -9.00 5.49
N GLY A 52 -6.72 -9.67 5.46
CA GLY A 52 -7.77 -9.53 6.49
C GLY A 52 -8.33 -8.11 6.59
N ASP A 53 -9.28 -7.87 7.51
CA ASP A 53 -9.85 -6.53 7.79
C ASP A 53 -8.80 -5.49 8.26
N TRP A 54 -7.54 -5.91 8.41
CA TRP A 54 -6.42 -5.13 8.89
C TRP A 54 -5.50 -4.82 7.71
N GLY A 55 -5.73 -3.69 7.05
CA GLY A 55 -4.90 -3.27 5.91
C GLY A 55 -3.41 -3.27 6.21
N ALA A 56 -2.60 -3.39 5.15
CA ALA A 56 -1.15 -3.35 5.25
C ALA A 56 -0.64 -1.93 4.96
N PHE A 57 0.47 -1.58 5.60
CA PHE A 57 1.16 -0.31 5.43
C PHE A 57 2.33 -0.51 4.48
N PHE A 58 2.40 0.31 3.44
CA PHE A 58 3.49 0.28 2.46
C PHE A 58 4.13 1.65 2.30
N LEU A 59 5.42 1.64 1.98
CA LEU A 59 6.17 2.78 1.51
C LEU A 59 5.82 3.08 0.05
N ASP A 60 6.01 4.34 -0.36
CA ASP A 60 5.70 4.77 -1.73
C ASP A 60 6.50 4.04 -2.81
N ASP A 61 7.72 3.61 -2.49
CA ASP A 61 8.64 2.92 -3.38
C ASP A 61 8.42 1.41 -3.42
N GLU A 62 7.68 0.86 -2.47
CA GLU A 62 7.17 -0.52 -2.47
C GLU A 62 5.94 -0.69 -3.36
N LEU A 63 5.34 0.42 -3.79
CA LEU A 63 4.13 0.44 -4.61
C LEU A 63 4.41 0.92 -6.05
N GLU A 64 3.64 0.39 -6.98
CA GLU A 64 3.58 0.81 -8.38
C GLU A 64 2.12 0.97 -8.84
N ALA A 65 1.91 1.74 -9.90
CA ALA A 65 0.57 1.90 -10.46
C ALA A 65 0.15 0.60 -11.13
N GLU A 66 -1.10 0.19 -10.92
CA GLU A 66 -1.70 -0.97 -11.62
C GLU A 66 -1.89 -0.69 -13.12
#